data_AF-X1S800-F1
#
_entry.id   AF-X1S800-F1
#
_cell.length_a   1.000
_cell.length_b   1.000
_cell.length_c   1.000
_cell.angle_alpha   90.00
_cell.angle_beta   90.00
_cell.angle_gamma   90.00
#
_symmetry.space_group_name_H-M   'P 1'
#
loop_
_entity.id
_entity.type
_entity.pdbx_description
1 polymer ?
#
loop_
_entity_poly.entity_id
_entity_poly.type
_entity_poly.pdbx_seq_one_letter_code
_entity_poly.pdbx_strand_id
1 'polypeptide(L)'
;NGAKKGICKMLDFESAVIRAPQFVPAEAYSATFFNLNIKKLYDELYNILSKFDPMTAAQLNQPLFAGPDGQGGLQLKADIIDHLGSNIVMATKMSKPLTDDGEATPVSITALAISNRSGLERSLSLLHEKFTGANPDAKRELLGHTIYVVDLSMFLPFLGGGMSMRPMQLPGETGAPPMPKLAFTVTDTHLILGTESTVEQVIRRLDSSAESVASAKWFTTAKLAIPSVVGLAWLQDNAASGEFFWRMLKKSAGAGQERKALMGIALGPNPGLLFSQMG
;
A
#
# COMPACT_ATOMS: atom_id res chain seq x y z
N ASN A 1 9.56 23.58 -24.89
CA ASN A 1 10.12 22.69 -23.84
C ASN A 1 10.42 23.49 -22.58
N GLY A 2 9.39 23.75 -21.76
CA GLY A 2 9.59 24.33 -20.43
C GLY A 2 9.84 23.23 -19.41
N ALA A 3 10.63 23.50 -18.36
CA ALA A 3 10.79 22.56 -17.25
C ALA A 3 9.44 22.29 -16.58
N LYS A 4 9.12 21.02 -16.32
CA LYS A 4 7.92 20.62 -15.56
C LYS A 4 7.95 21.30 -14.18
N LYS A 5 6.79 21.75 -13.68
CA LYS A 5 6.63 22.38 -12.35
C LYS A 5 5.32 21.92 -11.71
N GLY A 6 5.22 22.03 -10.39
CA GLY A 6 3.99 21.74 -9.66
C GLY A 6 3.63 20.25 -9.70
N ILE A 7 2.34 19.94 -9.83
CA ILE A 7 1.82 18.55 -9.86
C ILE A 7 2.47 17.72 -10.97
N CYS A 8 2.71 18.31 -12.16
CA CYS A 8 3.36 17.60 -13.26
C CYS A 8 4.81 17.19 -12.94
N LYS A 9 5.49 17.94 -12.06
CA LYS A 9 6.83 17.59 -11.57
C LYS A 9 6.77 16.60 -10.41
N MET A 10 5.73 16.66 -9.56
CA MET A 10 5.50 15.65 -8.53
C MET A 10 5.23 14.27 -9.14
N LEU A 11 4.56 14.20 -10.28
CA LEU A 11 4.27 12.96 -11.01
C LEU A 11 5.33 12.60 -12.06
N ASP A 12 6.55 13.14 -11.92
CA ASP A 12 7.66 12.84 -12.81
C ASP A 12 8.29 11.51 -12.42
N PHE A 13 7.81 10.43 -13.05
CA PHE A 13 8.29 9.09 -12.81
C PHE A 13 9.70 8.89 -13.38
N GLU A 14 10.60 8.33 -12.59
CA GLU A 14 11.95 7.96 -13.00
C GLU A 14 11.88 6.70 -13.87
N SER A 15 12.45 6.74 -15.06
CA SER A 15 12.53 5.52 -15.88
C SER A 15 13.52 4.54 -15.26
N ALA A 16 13.05 3.38 -14.81
CA ALA A 16 13.89 2.32 -14.27
C ALA A 16 13.43 0.94 -14.72
N VAL A 17 14.32 -0.04 -14.61
CA VAL A 17 14.03 -1.44 -14.95
C VAL A 17 13.03 -2.02 -13.96
N ILE A 18 11.96 -2.63 -14.45
CA ILE A 18 11.03 -3.34 -13.58
C ILE A 18 11.65 -4.63 -13.05
N ARG A 19 11.74 -4.70 -11.72
CA ARG A 19 12.15 -5.89 -10.98
C ARG A 19 11.01 -6.28 -10.04
N ALA A 20 10.39 -7.43 -10.32
CA ALA A 20 9.40 -8.01 -9.43
C ALA A 20 10.10 -8.50 -8.14
N PRO A 21 9.69 -8.03 -6.95
CA PRO A 21 10.26 -8.52 -5.70
C PRO A 21 9.92 -9.99 -5.44
N GLN A 22 10.80 -10.70 -4.74
CA GLN A 22 10.61 -12.12 -4.40
C GLN A 22 9.36 -12.36 -3.53
N PHE A 23 9.01 -11.40 -2.68
CA PHE A 23 7.81 -11.50 -1.84
C PHE A 23 6.49 -11.43 -2.63
N VAL A 24 6.52 -10.95 -3.88
CA VAL A 24 5.30 -10.90 -4.69
C VAL A 24 5.01 -12.31 -5.21
N PRO A 25 3.86 -12.90 -4.83
CA PRO A 25 3.56 -14.28 -5.14
C PRO A 25 3.39 -14.54 -6.64
N ALA A 26 3.81 -15.71 -7.11
CA ALA A 26 3.51 -16.19 -8.48
C ALA A 26 2.00 -16.23 -8.76
N GLU A 27 1.20 -16.41 -7.72
CA GLU A 27 -0.26 -16.41 -7.75
C GLU A 27 -0.89 -15.01 -7.79
N ALA A 28 -0.10 -13.94 -7.75
CA ALA A 28 -0.62 -12.59 -7.99
C ALA A 28 -1.21 -12.54 -9.41
N TYR A 29 -2.37 -11.88 -9.55
CA TYR A 29 -2.99 -11.66 -10.84
C TYR A 29 -2.84 -10.21 -11.30
N SER A 30 -2.34 -9.32 -10.44
CA SER A 30 -1.99 -7.95 -10.82
C SER A 30 -0.76 -7.48 -10.06
N ALA A 31 0.10 -6.75 -10.77
CA ALA A 31 1.27 -6.10 -10.21
C ALA A 31 1.44 -4.71 -10.87
N THR A 32 1.52 -3.68 -10.03
CA THR A 32 1.75 -2.29 -10.43
C THR A 32 3.08 -1.83 -9.86
N PHE A 33 3.90 -1.21 -10.68
CA PHE A 33 5.21 -0.69 -10.35
C PHE A 33 5.24 0.81 -10.63
N PHE A 34 5.57 1.59 -9.61
CA PHE A 34 5.81 3.03 -9.72
C PHE A 34 7.27 3.29 -9.40
N ASN A 35 7.98 3.94 -10.31
CA ASN A 35 9.32 4.47 -10.06
C ASN A 35 9.17 5.97 -9.77
N LEU A 36 8.75 6.30 -8.56
CA LEU A 36 8.48 7.66 -8.10
C LEU A 36 9.49 8.08 -7.04
N ASN A 37 10.26 9.13 -7.31
CA ASN A 37 11.22 9.66 -6.34
C ASN A 37 10.49 10.44 -5.24
N ILE A 38 10.24 9.77 -4.12
CA ILE A 38 9.47 10.34 -3.00
C ILE A 38 10.15 11.58 -2.42
N LYS A 39 11.49 11.63 -2.43
CA LYS A 39 12.24 12.81 -1.96
C LYS A 39 11.97 14.02 -2.84
N LYS A 40 12.07 13.86 -4.17
CA LYS A 40 11.74 14.92 -5.14
C LYS A 40 10.26 15.33 -5.06
N LEU A 41 9.36 14.36 -4.87
CA LEU A 41 7.93 14.63 -4.68
C LEU A 41 7.70 15.49 -3.44
N TYR A 42 8.33 15.14 -2.31
CA TYR A 42 8.24 15.90 -1.06
C TYR A 42 8.82 17.31 -1.20
N ASP A 43 9.99 17.44 -1.83
CA ASP A 43 10.62 18.75 -2.07
C ASP A 43 9.74 19.63 -2.97
N GLU A 44 9.13 19.07 -4.03
CA GLU A 44 8.23 19.82 -4.90
C GLU A 44 6.92 20.18 -4.18
N LEU A 45 6.35 19.28 -3.36
CA LEU A 45 5.19 19.59 -2.51
C LEU A 45 5.50 20.75 -1.55
N TYR A 46 6.66 20.71 -0.89
CA TYR A 46 7.11 21.79 -0.01
C TYR A 46 7.25 23.11 -0.78
N ASN A 47 7.86 23.09 -1.98
CA ASN A 47 8.01 24.28 -2.83
C ASN A 47 6.68 24.85 -3.35
N ILE A 48 5.67 24.00 -3.54
CA ILE A 48 4.31 24.42 -3.86
C ILE A 48 3.72 25.11 -2.65
N LEU A 49 3.66 24.42 -1.50
CA LEU A 49 3.09 24.94 -0.27
C LEU A 49 3.76 26.24 0.17
N SER A 50 5.09 26.34 0.07
CA SER A 50 5.81 27.55 0.47
C SER A 50 5.42 28.80 -0.34
N LYS A 51 4.83 28.63 -1.53
CA LYS A 51 4.32 29.74 -2.36
C LYS A 51 2.88 30.09 -2.05
N PHE A 52 2.06 29.11 -1.64
CA PHE A 52 0.64 29.31 -1.36
C PHE A 52 0.37 29.64 0.11
N ASP A 53 1.01 28.89 1.02
CA ASP A 53 0.91 29.01 2.46
C ASP A 53 2.28 28.68 3.11
N PRO A 54 3.14 29.70 3.30
CA PRO A 54 4.44 29.53 3.94
C PRO A 54 4.35 28.97 5.36
N MET A 55 3.25 29.23 6.08
CA MET A 55 3.06 28.74 7.45
C MET A 55 2.83 27.23 7.45
N THR A 56 1.94 26.73 6.58
CA THR A 56 1.74 25.28 6.40
C THR A 56 3.00 24.60 5.88
N ALA A 57 3.75 25.23 4.97
CA ALA A 57 5.04 24.69 4.53
C ALA A 57 6.04 24.56 5.70
N ALA A 58 6.14 25.59 6.55
CA ALA A 58 7.01 25.54 7.72
C ALA A 58 6.62 24.41 8.69
N GLN A 59 5.31 24.13 8.85
CA GLN A 59 4.82 23.02 9.68
C GLN A 59 5.27 21.64 9.17
N LEU A 60 5.46 21.46 7.87
CA LEU A 60 5.99 20.18 7.34
C LEU A 60 7.42 19.88 7.78
N ASN A 61 8.20 20.91 8.13
CA ASN A 61 9.55 20.75 8.65
C ASN A 61 9.59 20.76 10.19
N GLN A 62 8.46 20.94 10.86
CA GLN A 62 8.41 20.80 12.30
C GLN A 62 8.49 19.32 12.68
N PRO A 63 9.12 19.00 13.83
CA PRO A 63 9.08 17.66 14.36
C PRO A 63 7.63 17.20 14.58
N LEU A 64 7.31 15.98 14.15
CA LEU A 64 5.99 15.36 14.37
C LEU A 64 5.72 15.19 15.86
N PHE A 65 6.76 14.90 16.64
CA PHE A 65 6.69 14.74 18.10
C PHE A 65 7.95 15.28 18.74
N ALA A 66 7.84 15.77 19.98
CA ALA A 66 9.01 16.04 20.80
C ALA A 66 9.75 14.73 21.11
N GLY A 67 11.07 14.76 20.97
CA GLY A 67 11.92 13.61 21.30
C GLY A 67 11.95 13.37 22.82
N PRO A 68 12.12 12.11 23.27
CA PRO A 68 12.45 11.84 24.66
C PRO A 68 13.82 12.45 25.02
N ASP A 69 13.95 12.90 26.27
CA ASP A 69 15.24 13.30 26.88
C ASP A 69 16.05 14.38 26.14
N GLY A 70 15.36 15.32 25.50
CA GLY A 70 16.01 16.44 24.79
C GLY A 70 16.62 16.06 23.44
N GLN A 71 16.39 14.84 22.94
CA GLN A 71 16.69 14.51 21.55
C GLN A 71 15.84 15.34 20.59
N GLY A 72 16.39 15.61 19.41
CA GLY A 72 15.62 16.21 18.32
C GLY A 72 14.37 15.39 18.05
N GLY A 73 13.22 16.06 17.94
CA GLY A 73 11.96 15.39 17.63
C GLY A 73 12.00 14.74 16.24
N LEU A 74 11.15 13.73 16.03
CA LEU A 74 11.08 12.99 14.77
C LEU A 74 10.62 13.92 13.64
N GLN A 75 11.46 14.15 12.64
CA GLN A 75 11.19 14.97 11.47
C GLN A 75 10.76 14.10 10.30
N LEU A 76 9.57 14.35 9.74
CA LEU A 76 9.02 13.58 8.63
C LEU A 76 10.03 13.45 7.46
N LYS A 77 10.67 14.55 7.07
CA LYS A 77 11.61 14.53 5.95
C LYS A 77 12.86 13.70 6.26
N ALA A 78 13.60 14.08 7.29
CA ALA A 78 14.91 13.50 7.58
C ALA A 78 14.84 12.06 8.09
N ASP A 79 13.83 11.75 8.92
CA ASP A 79 13.74 10.48 9.63
C ASP A 79 12.88 9.44 8.89
N ILE A 80 12.02 9.86 7.96
CA ILE A 80 11.16 8.96 7.18
C ILE A 80 11.47 9.09 5.69
N ILE A 81 11.17 10.24 5.07
CA ILE A 81 11.23 10.42 3.61
C ILE A 81 12.63 10.16 3.04
N ASP A 82 13.67 10.62 3.74
CA ASP A 82 15.05 10.45 3.31
C ASP A 82 15.55 9.00 3.36
N HIS A 83 14.82 8.11 4.03
CA HIS A 83 15.11 6.68 4.08
C HIS A 83 14.29 5.84 3.10
N LEU A 84 13.35 6.47 2.36
CA LEU A 84 12.57 5.81 1.32
C LEU A 84 13.34 5.79 0.00
N GLY A 85 13.10 4.76 -0.81
CA GLY A 85 13.57 4.61 -2.17
C GLY A 85 12.55 5.11 -3.20
N SER A 86 12.88 4.98 -4.49
CA SER A 86 12.02 5.45 -5.58
C SER A 86 11.04 4.40 -6.11
N ASN A 87 11.00 3.17 -5.58
CA ASN A 87 10.18 2.11 -6.17
C ASN A 87 9.00 1.74 -5.25
N ILE A 88 7.78 1.80 -5.78
CA ILE A 88 6.55 1.38 -5.11
C ILE A 88 6.00 0.18 -5.89
N VAL A 89 5.70 -0.89 -5.19
CA VAL A 89 5.09 -2.09 -5.76
C VAL A 89 3.74 -2.32 -5.10
N MET A 90 2.70 -2.44 -5.90
CA MET A 90 1.40 -2.90 -5.45
C MET A 90 1.11 -4.22 -6.15
N ALA A 91 0.71 -5.24 -5.41
CA ALA A 91 0.34 -6.51 -6.00
C ALA A 91 -0.94 -7.04 -5.37
N THR A 92 -1.80 -7.63 -6.17
CA THR A 92 -3.04 -8.24 -5.70
C THR A 92 -3.07 -9.71 -6.08
N LYS A 93 -3.45 -10.55 -5.12
CA LYS A 93 -3.73 -11.97 -5.32
C LYS A 93 -5.11 -12.30 -4.79
N MET A 94 -5.63 -13.46 -5.16
CA MET A 94 -6.86 -14.00 -4.55
C MET A 94 -6.49 -14.90 -3.38
N SER A 95 -7.24 -14.83 -2.28
CA SER A 95 -7.18 -15.83 -1.23
C SER A 95 -7.67 -17.19 -1.77
N LYS A 96 -6.87 -18.24 -1.54
CA LYS A 96 -7.25 -19.64 -1.78
C LYS A 96 -7.47 -20.32 -0.41
N PRO A 97 -8.34 -21.34 -0.31
CA PRO A 97 -9.13 -21.94 -1.38
C PRO A 97 -10.33 -21.08 -1.75
N LEU A 98 -10.65 -21.10 -3.05
CA LEU A 98 -11.91 -20.56 -3.58
C LEU A 98 -13.00 -21.61 -3.35
N THR A 99 -13.34 -21.91 -2.08
CA THR A 99 -14.48 -22.79 -1.78
C THR A 99 -15.78 -22.14 -2.22
N ASP A 100 -16.79 -22.92 -2.59
CA ASP A 100 -18.09 -22.40 -3.04
C ASP A 100 -18.73 -21.48 -1.97
N ASP A 101 -18.49 -21.79 -0.70
CA ASP A 101 -18.94 -21.01 0.46
C ASP A 101 -17.94 -19.90 0.89
N GLY A 102 -16.70 -19.93 0.38
CA GLY A 102 -15.65 -18.99 0.76
C GLY A 102 -15.73 -17.69 -0.03
N GLU A 103 -15.76 -16.55 0.66
CA GLU A 103 -15.59 -15.26 0.00
C GLU A 103 -14.16 -15.12 -0.52
N ALA A 104 -14.01 -15.20 -1.84
CA ALA A 104 -12.77 -14.85 -2.52
C ALA A 104 -12.49 -13.37 -2.25
N THR A 105 -11.56 -13.10 -1.34
CA THR A 105 -11.19 -11.73 -0.99
C THR A 105 -9.87 -11.39 -1.68
N PRO A 106 -9.82 -10.29 -2.45
CA PRO A 106 -8.56 -9.81 -3.00
C PRO A 106 -7.65 -9.39 -1.84
N VAL A 107 -6.45 -9.96 -1.81
CA VAL A 107 -5.41 -9.62 -0.85
C VAL A 107 -4.39 -8.74 -1.56
N SER A 108 -4.31 -7.49 -1.12
CA SER A 108 -3.39 -6.50 -1.67
C SER A 108 -2.15 -6.35 -0.78
N ILE A 109 -0.99 -6.36 -1.41
CA ILE A 109 0.31 -6.06 -0.81
C ILE A 109 0.76 -4.72 -1.38
N THR A 110 1.12 -3.78 -0.52
CA THR A 110 1.81 -2.54 -0.93
C THR A 110 3.20 -2.55 -0.35
N ALA A 111 4.20 -2.29 -1.17
CA ALA A 111 5.58 -2.28 -0.77
C ALA A 111 6.25 -1.02 -1.29
N LEU A 112 7.10 -0.42 -0.47
CA LEU A 112 7.86 0.77 -0.80
C LEU A 112 9.34 0.49 -0.58
N ALA A 113 10.16 0.70 -1.59
CA ALA A 113 11.60 0.50 -1.49
C ALA A 113 12.21 1.35 -0.38
N ILE A 114 13.25 0.83 0.25
CA ILE A 114 13.98 1.46 1.34
C ILE A 114 15.41 1.71 0.88
N SER A 115 15.96 2.87 1.25
CA SER A 115 17.38 3.20 1.06
C SER A 115 18.20 3.03 2.34
N ASN A 116 17.60 3.18 3.51
CA ASN A 116 18.24 2.92 4.81
C ASN A 116 17.29 2.19 5.77
N ARG A 117 17.43 0.86 5.86
CA ARG A 117 16.64 -0.01 6.74
C ARG A 117 16.71 0.45 8.20
N SER A 118 17.92 0.57 8.73
CA SER A 118 18.16 0.84 10.16
C SER A 118 17.61 2.20 10.62
N GLY A 119 17.74 3.23 9.76
CA GLY A 119 17.20 4.56 10.03
C GLY A 119 15.69 4.55 10.01
N LEU A 120 15.08 3.98 8.96
CA LEU A 120 13.63 3.93 8.83
C LEU A 120 12.97 3.10 9.93
N GLU A 121 13.53 1.94 10.26
CA GLU A 121 12.98 1.07 11.30
C GLU A 121 13.00 1.74 12.68
N ARG A 122 14.06 2.47 13.01
CA ARG A 122 14.13 3.27 14.24
C ARG A 122 13.04 4.34 14.27
N SER A 123 12.90 5.11 13.20
CA SER A 123 11.90 6.18 13.10
C SER A 123 10.47 5.65 13.16
N LEU A 124 10.19 4.55 12.46
CA LEU A 124 8.86 3.93 12.48
C LEU A 124 8.55 3.26 13.83
N SER A 125 9.53 2.68 14.53
CA SER A 125 9.32 2.16 15.90
C SER A 125 8.93 3.30 16.84
N LEU A 126 9.66 4.43 16.80
CA LEU A 126 9.34 5.60 17.62
C LEU A 126 7.94 6.15 17.29
N LEU A 127 7.61 6.25 16.00
CA LEU A 127 6.30 6.69 15.55
C LEU A 127 5.19 5.76 16.06
N HIS A 128 5.39 4.46 15.91
CA HIS A 128 4.43 3.43 16.31
C HIS A 128 4.22 3.39 17.83
N GLU A 129 5.28 3.51 18.62
CA GLU A 129 5.22 3.60 20.09
C GLU A 129 4.40 4.82 20.55
N LYS A 130 4.52 5.96 19.85
CA LYS A 130 3.71 7.16 20.15
C LYS A 130 2.23 6.95 19.85
N PHE A 131 1.89 6.22 18.80
CA PHE A 131 0.49 5.98 18.41
C PHE A 131 -0.18 4.86 19.21
N THR A 132 0.56 3.82 19.58
CA THR A 132 0.00 2.62 20.21
C THR A 132 0.18 2.60 21.73
N GLY A 133 1.01 3.49 22.27
CA GLY A 133 1.31 3.56 23.69
C GLY A 133 1.98 2.27 24.18
N ALA A 134 1.63 1.83 25.38
CA ALA A 134 2.21 0.65 26.02
C ALA A 134 1.53 -0.66 25.62
N ASN A 135 0.93 -0.77 24.42
CA ASN A 135 0.27 -1.99 23.99
C ASN A 135 1.30 -3.05 23.53
N PRO A 136 1.53 -4.13 24.31
CA PRO A 136 2.52 -5.14 23.94
C PRO A 136 2.14 -5.92 22.68
N ASP A 137 0.85 -6.01 22.34
CA ASP A 137 0.37 -6.75 21.16
C ASP A 137 0.53 -5.96 19.85
N ALA A 138 0.87 -4.67 19.94
CA ALA A 138 1.03 -3.82 18.77
C ALA A 138 2.35 -4.06 18.03
N LYS A 139 3.32 -4.73 18.68
CA LYS A 139 4.65 -5.06 18.12
C LYS A 139 4.98 -6.51 18.41
N ARG A 140 5.33 -7.28 17.37
CA ARG A 140 5.79 -8.66 17.54
C ARG A 140 6.85 -9.06 16.52
N GLU A 141 7.65 -10.05 16.88
CA GLU A 141 8.70 -10.60 16.01
C GLU A 141 8.20 -11.84 15.25
N LEU A 142 8.56 -11.94 13.97
CA LEU A 142 8.36 -13.13 13.15
C LEU A 142 9.56 -13.34 12.23
N LEU A 143 10.25 -14.47 12.36
CA LEU A 143 11.42 -14.82 11.54
C LEU A 143 12.50 -13.71 11.48
N GLY A 144 12.72 -13.01 12.60
CA GLY A 144 13.69 -11.90 12.67
C GLY A 144 13.21 -10.58 12.05
N HIS A 145 11.91 -10.47 11.74
CA HIS A 145 11.27 -9.25 11.29
C HIS A 145 10.24 -8.75 12.32
N THR A 146 10.33 -7.47 12.61
CA THR A 146 9.34 -6.76 13.42
C THR A 146 8.06 -6.50 12.63
N ILE A 147 6.92 -6.95 13.14
CA ILE A 147 5.58 -6.61 12.65
C ILE A 147 4.99 -5.54 13.56
N TYR A 148 4.67 -4.39 12.99
CA TYR A 148 4.00 -3.28 13.65
C TYR A 148 2.53 -3.29 13.26
N VAL A 149 1.65 -3.58 14.21
CA VAL A 149 0.20 -3.60 14.00
C VAL A 149 -0.35 -2.21 14.28
N VAL A 150 -1.13 -1.68 13.33
CA VAL A 150 -1.79 -0.38 13.42
C VAL A 150 -3.29 -0.61 13.49
N ASP A 151 -3.88 -0.25 14.64
CA ASP A 151 -5.32 -0.25 14.78
C ASP A 151 -5.91 1.03 14.17
N LEU A 152 -6.53 0.88 12.99
CA LEU A 152 -7.21 1.97 12.29
C LEU A 152 -8.44 2.50 13.04
N SER A 153 -8.94 1.79 14.05
CA SER A 153 -10.04 2.28 14.88
C SER A 153 -9.74 3.66 15.48
N MET A 154 -8.46 3.94 15.76
CA MET A 154 -7.99 5.22 16.28
C MET A 154 -8.02 6.36 15.24
N PHE A 155 -7.97 6.05 13.95
CA PHE A 155 -8.00 7.04 12.85
C PHE A 155 -9.40 7.27 12.29
N LEU A 156 -10.38 6.43 12.62
CA LEU A 156 -11.77 6.61 12.20
C LEU A 156 -12.39 7.98 12.56
N PRO A 157 -12.09 8.63 13.70
CA PRO A 157 -12.60 9.98 13.98
C PRO A 157 -12.09 11.04 13.01
N PHE A 158 -10.92 10.82 12.39
CA PHE A 158 -10.26 11.77 11.49
C PHE A 158 -10.54 11.50 10.01
N LEU A 159 -10.73 10.24 9.61
CA LEU A 159 -11.09 9.87 8.24
C LEU A 159 -12.61 9.97 7.97
N GLY A 160 -13.43 9.88 9.03
CA GLY A 160 -14.87 10.10 8.98
C GLY A 160 -15.22 11.51 9.45
N GLY A 161 -14.98 12.52 8.62
CA GLY A 161 -15.46 13.87 8.87
C GLY A 161 -16.99 13.88 9.04
N GLY A 162 -17.45 13.98 10.28
CA GLY A 162 -18.85 14.26 10.63
C GLY A 162 -19.76 13.04 10.68
N MET A 163 -20.38 12.86 11.85
CA MET A 163 -21.37 11.84 12.20
C MET A 163 -20.83 10.41 12.24
N SER A 164 -20.64 9.95 13.48
CA SER A 164 -20.76 8.56 13.85
C SER A 164 -22.05 7.97 13.26
N MET A 165 -21.95 7.41 12.05
CA MET A 165 -22.84 6.37 11.55
C MET A 165 -22.63 5.15 12.45
N ARG A 166 -23.12 5.23 13.70
CA ARG A 166 -23.67 4.03 14.31
C ARG A 166 -24.94 3.79 13.50
N PRO A 167 -25.00 2.81 12.58
CA PRO A 167 -26.31 2.38 12.11
C PRO A 167 -27.15 2.13 13.37
N MET A 168 -28.40 2.60 13.40
CA MET A 168 -29.32 2.21 14.46
C MET A 168 -29.32 0.69 14.49
N GLN A 169 -28.55 0.11 15.41
CA GLN A 169 -28.50 -1.33 15.60
C GLN A 169 -29.89 -1.69 16.09
N LEU A 170 -30.65 -2.35 15.23
CA LEU A 170 -31.82 -3.06 15.70
C LEU A 170 -31.35 -4.04 16.79
N PRO A 171 -32.02 -4.08 17.95
CA PRO A 171 -31.65 -5.00 19.01
C PRO A 171 -31.89 -6.43 18.51
N GLY A 172 -30.81 -7.11 18.11
CA GLY A 172 -30.87 -8.51 17.70
C GLY A 172 -29.80 -8.99 16.71
N GLU A 173 -29.05 -8.10 16.04
CA GLU A 173 -28.11 -8.55 15.01
C GLU A 173 -26.68 -8.81 15.54
N THR A 174 -26.23 -10.03 15.25
CA THR A 174 -24.87 -10.57 15.35
C THR A 174 -23.79 -9.52 15.09
N GLY A 175 -22.81 -9.46 16.00
CA GLY A 175 -21.73 -8.47 16.01
C GLY A 175 -21.08 -8.26 14.65
N ALA A 176 -20.90 -6.99 14.29
CA ALA A 176 -20.23 -6.61 13.05
C ALA A 176 -18.89 -7.35 12.91
N PRO A 177 -18.53 -7.82 11.71
CA PRO A 177 -17.28 -8.53 11.50
C PRO A 177 -16.11 -7.65 11.96
N PRO A 178 -15.12 -8.22 12.68
CA PRO A 178 -13.98 -7.46 13.16
C PRO A 178 -13.25 -6.82 11.99
N MET A 179 -12.98 -5.51 12.08
CA MET A 179 -12.22 -4.82 11.05
C MET A 179 -10.83 -5.46 10.91
N PRO A 180 -10.32 -5.66 9.68
CA PRO A 180 -9.00 -6.23 9.49
C PRO A 180 -7.94 -5.30 10.09
N LYS A 181 -7.08 -5.87 10.93
CA LYS A 181 -5.92 -5.15 11.47
C LYS A 181 -4.93 -4.88 10.35
N LEU A 182 -4.53 -3.62 10.20
CA LEU A 182 -3.42 -3.26 9.33
C LEU A 182 -2.10 -3.50 10.05
N ALA A 183 -1.08 -3.83 9.28
CA ALA A 183 0.27 -3.95 9.79
C ALA A 183 1.27 -3.47 8.75
N PHE A 184 2.48 -3.18 9.23
CA PHE A 184 3.63 -2.99 8.37
C PHE A 184 4.86 -3.69 8.94
N THR A 185 5.82 -3.96 8.07
CA THR A 185 7.14 -4.46 8.45
C THR A 185 8.23 -3.84 7.58
N VAL A 186 9.41 -3.67 8.15
CA VAL A 186 10.60 -3.15 7.46
C VAL A 186 11.51 -4.33 7.13
N THR A 187 11.70 -4.57 5.84
CA THR A 187 12.63 -5.59 5.33
C THR A 187 13.95 -4.94 4.90
N ASP A 188 14.91 -5.72 4.40
CA ASP A 188 16.15 -5.19 3.85
C ASP A 188 15.95 -4.28 2.63
N THR A 189 14.86 -4.47 1.89
CA THR A 189 14.67 -3.82 0.61
C THR A 189 13.41 -2.96 0.55
N HIS A 190 12.36 -3.32 1.29
CA HIS A 190 11.05 -2.68 1.21
C HIS A 190 10.36 -2.55 2.58
N LEU A 191 9.61 -1.46 2.76
CA LEU A 191 8.58 -1.27 3.76
C LEU A 191 7.31 -1.91 3.20
N ILE A 192 6.83 -2.96 3.83
CA ILE A 192 5.63 -3.69 3.41
C ILE A 192 4.45 -3.21 4.25
N LEU A 193 3.33 -2.90 3.61
CA LEU A 193 2.07 -2.53 4.24
C LEU A 193 0.94 -3.44 3.74
N GLY A 194 0.05 -3.84 4.64
CA GLY A 194 -1.11 -4.66 4.31
C GLY A 194 -1.91 -5.04 5.54
N THR A 195 -2.75 -6.07 5.43
CA THR A 195 -3.32 -6.69 6.63
C THR A 195 -2.25 -7.46 7.39
N GLU A 196 -2.43 -7.67 8.70
CA GLU A 196 -1.51 -8.45 9.53
C GLU A 196 -1.17 -9.81 8.91
N SER A 197 -2.19 -10.56 8.47
CA SER A 197 -2.01 -11.84 7.79
C SER A 197 -1.22 -11.74 6.46
N THR A 198 -1.35 -10.61 5.75
CA THR A 198 -0.63 -10.37 4.49
C THR A 198 0.85 -10.12 4.76
N VAL A 199 1.15 -9.30 5.77
CA VAL A 199 2.52 -9.00 6.20
C VAL A 199 3.22 -10.28 6.68
N GLU A 200 2.56 -11.11 7.48
CA GLU A 200 3.09 -12.41 7.87
C GLU A 200 3.42 -13.31 6.67
N GLN A 201 2.50 -13.40 5.71
CA GLN A 201 2.72 -14.22 4.52
C GLN A 201 3.89 -13.72 3.69
N VAL A 202 4.07 -12.40 3.60
CA VAL A 202 5.23 -11.78 2.93
C VAL A 202 6.51 -12.17 3.66
N ILE A 203 6.58 -12.03 4.98
CA ILE A 203 7.76 -12.41 5.79
C ILE A 203 8.11 -13.88 5.59
N ARG A 204 7.13 -14.78 5.71
CA ARG A 204 7.35 -16.21 5.48
C ARG A 204 7.82 -16.51 4.06
N ARG A 205 7.40 -15.71 3.06
CA ARG A 205 7.82 -15.90 1.67
C ARG A 205 9.26 -15.44 1.45
N LEU A 206 9.71 -14.38 2.11
CA LEU A 206 11.08 -13.88 2.01
C LEU A 206 12.11 -14.93 2.43
N ASP A 207 11.78 -15.72 3.46
CA ASP A 207 12.62 -16.82 3.95
C ASP A 207 12.45 -18.12 3.15
N SER A 208 11.48 -18.15 2.22
CA SER A 208 11.19 -19.34 1.40
C SER A 208 11.79 -19.25 0.01
N SER A 209 12.11 -20.40 -0.60
CA SER A 209 12.43 -20.49 -2.03
C SER A 209 11.18 -20.53 -2.93
N ALA A 210 10.06 -19.95 -2.48
CA ALA A 210 8.82 -19.94 -3.24
C ALA A 210 8.95 -19.10 -4.51
N GLU A 211 8.22 -19.50 -5.56
CA GLU A 211 8.23 -18.81 -6.85
C GLU A 211 7.71 -17.37 -6.73
N SER A 212 8.36 -16.43 -7.41
CA SER A 212 7.89 -15.03 -7.47
C SER A 212 6.97 -14.84 -8.68
N VAL A 213 6.18 -13.75 -8.71
CA VAL A 213 5.47 -13.31 -9.92
C VAL A 213 6.39 -13.18 -11.14
N ALA A 214 7.70 -12.96 -10.93
CA ALA A 214 8.69 -12.96 -11.98
C ALA A 214 8.75 -14.26 -12.81
N SER A 215 8.41 -15.42 -12.23
CA SER A 215 8.37 -16.71 -12.94
C SER A 215 7.01 -17.01 -13.56
N ALA A 216 5.97 -16.24 -13.23
CA ALA A 216 4.64 -16.46 -13.79
C ALA A 216 4.63 -16.19 -15.30
N LYS A 217 4.04 -17.10 -16.07
CA LYS A 217 3.97 -17.00 -17.54
C LYS A 217 3.28 -15.71 -17.98
N TRP A 218 2.13 -15.37 -17.37
CA TRP A 218 1.38 -14.16 -17.69
C TRP A 218 2.22 -12.91 -17.48
N PHE A 219 3.00 -12.86 -16.39
CA PHE A 219 3.83 -11.71 -16.03
C PHE A 219 5.00 -11.57 -17.00
N THR A 220 5.67 -12.68 -17.33
CA THR A 220 6.78 -12.69 -18.29
C THR A 220 6.30 -12.22 -19.66
N THR A 221 5.16 -12.72 -20.14
CA THR A 221 4.56 -12.27 -21.41
C THR A 221 4.20 -10.79 -21.37
N ALA A 222 3.56 -10.31 -20.30
CA ALA A 222 3.20 -8.90 -20.15
C ALA A 222 4.44 -7.99 -20.08
N LYS A 223 5.50 -8.42 -19.37
CA LYS A 223 6.77 -7.69 -19.27
C LYS A 223 7.52 -7.60 -20.60
N LEU A 224 7.39 -8.57 -21.49
CA LEU A 224 7.98 -8.50 -22.84
C LEU A 224 7.28 -7.47 -23.74
N ALA A 225 6.03 -7.11 -23.43
CA ALA A 225 5.25 -6.14 -24.19
C ALA A 225 5.52 -4.68 -23.80
N ILE A 226 6.31 -4.43 -22.75
CA ILE A 226 6.64 -3.09 -22.27
C ILE A 226 8.11 -2.74 -22.54
N PRO A 227 8.48 -1.44 -22.63
CA PRO A 227 9.88 -1.04 -22.69
C PRO A 227 10.69 -1.56 -21.49
N SER A 228 12.00 -1.76 -21.68
CA SER A 228 12.90 -2.28 -20.64
C SER A 228 13.04 -1.37 -19.42
N VAL A 229 12.78 -0.07 -19.60
CA VAL A 229 12.72 0.94 -18.54
C VAL A 229 11.42 1.72 -18.66
N VAL A 230 10.72 1.88 -17.55
CA VAL A 230 9.46 2.65 -17.49
C VAL A 230 9.32 3.34 -16.14
N GLY A 231 8.60 4.45 -16.11
CA GLY A 231 8.26 5.14 -14.88
C GLY A 231 7.07 4.53 -14.12
N LEU A 232 6.11 4.01 -14.88
CA LEU A 232 4.90 3.36 -14.38
C LEU A 232 4.62 2.14 -15.26
N ALA A 233 4.31 1.01 -14.64
CA ALA A 233 3.72 -0.11 -15.33
C ALA A 233 2.65 -0.77 -14.48
N TRP A 234 1.58 -1.15 -15.15
CA TRP A 234 0.51 -1.96 -14.58
C TRP A 234 0.39 -3.22 -15.43
N LEU A 235 0.59 -4.37 -14.79
CA LEU A 235 0.55 -5.69 -15.42
C LEU A 235 -0.57 -6.50 -14.76
N GLN A 236 -1.35 -7.21 -15.57
CA GLN A 236 -2.51 -7.95 -15.09
C GLN A 236 -2.72 -9.25 -15.89
N ASP A 237 -3.08 -10.31 -15.17
CA ASP A 237 -3.62 -11.54 -15.73
C ASP A 237 -5.12 -11.36 -15.96
N ASN A 238 -5.49 -11.07 -17.21
CA ASN A 238 -6.87 -10.86 -17.61
C ASN A 238 -7.74 -12.12 -17.45
N ALA A 239 -7.16 -13.32 -17.57
CA ALA A 239 -7.91 -14.56 -17.42
C ALA A 239 -8.30 -14.77 -15.96
N ALA A 240 -7.34 -14.68 -15.04
CA ALA A 240 -7.60 -14.76 -13.61
C ALA A 240 -8.55 -13.65 -13.14
N SER A 241 -8.33 -12.41 -13.59
CA SER A 241 -9.17 -11.27 -13.22
C SER A 241 -10.61 -11.41 -13.73
N GLY A 242 -10.79 -11.90 -14.96
CA GLY A 242 -12.10 -12.17 -15.55
C GLY A 242 -12.84 -13.28 -14.80
N GLU A 243 -12.15 -14.35 -14.40
CA GLU A 243 -12.73 -15.41 -13.60
C GLU A 243 -13.24 -14.90 -12.24
N PHE A 244 -12.45 -14.05 -11.57
CA PHE A 244 -12.87 -13.43 -10.31
C PHE A 244 -14.08 -12.52 -10.47
N PHE A 245 -14.03 -11.63 -11.47
CA PHE A 245 -15.16 -10.76 -11.77
C PHE A 245 -16.43 -11.56 -12.07
N TRP A 246 -16.32 -12.61 -12.87
CA TRP A 246 -17.44 -13.51 -13.18
C TRP A 246 -18.01 -14.22 -11.94
N ARG A 247 -17.15 -14.69 -11.03
CA ARG A 247 -17.58 -15.29 -9.76
C ARG A 247 -18.31 -14.28 -8.88
N MET A 248 -17.83 -13.03 -8.82
CA MET A 248 -18.48 -11.95 -8.10
C MET A 248 -19.89 -11.68 -8.65
N LEU A 249 -20.03 -11.64 -9.98
CA LEU A 249 -21.33 -11.50 -10.63
C LEU A 249 -22.28 -12.67 -10.29
N LYS A 250 -21.80 -13.91 -10.35
CA LYS A 250 -22.60 -15.09 -9.99
C LYS A 250 -23.10 -15.05 -8.54
N LYS A 251 -22.24 -14.69 -7.59
CA LYS A 251 -22.63 -14.54 -6.17
C LYS A 251 -23.67 -13.44 -5.99
N SER A 252 -23.52 -12.32 -6.70
CA SER A 252 -24.52 -11.23 -6.67
C SER A 252 -25.87 -11.61 -7.27
N ALA A 253 -25.87 -12.48 -8.29
CA ALA A 253 -27.10 -12.95 -8.93
C ALA A 253 -27.82 -14.05 -8.12
N GLY A 254 -27.07 -14.88 -7.37
CA GLY A 254 -27.62 -15.93 -6.51
C GLY A 254 -28.16 -15.44 -5.15
N ALA A 255 -27.73 -14.27 -4.69
CA ALA A 255 -28.27 -13.62 -3.50
C ALA A 255 -29.61 -12.96 -3.86
N GLY A 256 -30.72 -13.70 -3.71
CA GLY A 256 -32.08 -13.29 -4.07
C GLY A 256 -32.42 -11.82 -3.81
N GLN A 257 -32.70 -11.10 -4.89
CA GLN A 257 -33.69 -10.04 -5.11
C GLN A 257 -34.17 -9.13 -3.94
N GLU A 258 -33.36 -8.75 -2.95
CA GLU A 258 -33.75 -7.64 -2.04
C GLU A 258 -32.61 -6.69 -1.61
N ARG A 259 -31.38 -6.90 -2.07
CA ARG A 259 -30.37 -5.83 -1.98
C ARG A 259 -30.48 -4.96 -3.22
N LYS A 260 -31.09 -3.78 -3.09
CA LYS A 260 -30.84 -2.63 -3.98
C LYS A 260 -29.34 -2.38 -3.93
N ALA A 261 -28.60 -3.12 -4.76
CA ALA A 261 -27.17 -3.06 -4.83
C ALA A 261 -26.82 -1.67 -5.37
N LEU A 262 -26.45 -0.77 -4.47
CA LEU A 262 -25.43 0.23 -4.74
C LEU A 262 -24.10 -0.53 -4.97
N MET A 263 -24.05 -1.35 -6.02
CA MET A 263 -22.81 -1.58 -6.74
C MET A 263 -22.54 -0.27 -7.46
N GLY A 264 -22.02 0.70 -6.70
CA GLY A 264 -21.06 1.59 -7.29
C GLY A 264 -19.99 0.65 -7.85
N ILE A 265 -20.01 0.45 -9.16
CA ILE A 265 -18.82 0.00 -9.87
C ILE A 265 -17.83 1.12 -9.55
N ALA A 266 -17.09 0.96 -8.46
CA ALA A 266 -15.80 1.59 -8.32
C ALA A 266 -14.97 0.92 -9.42
N LEU A 267 -15.14 1.45 -10.63
CA LEU A 267 -14.08 1.58 -11.60
C LEU A 267 -13.01 2.39 -10.84
N GLY A 268 -12.28 1.71 -9.94
CA GLY A 268 -10.95 2.16 -9.57
C GLY A 268 -10.22 2.48 -10.88
N PRO A 269 -9.44 3.55 -10.93
CA PRO A 269 -9.00 4.18 -12.17
C PRO A 269 -8.42 3.10 -13.10
N ASN A 270 -9.23 2.72 -14.08
CA ASN A 270 -8.99 1.60 -14.97
C ASN A 270 -8.56 2.20 -16.29
N PRO A 271 -7.27 2.12 -16.65
CA PRO A 271 -6.88 2.20 -18.02
C PRO A 271 -6.34 0.85 -18.48
N GLY A 272 -7.08 0.19 -19.37
CA GLY A 272 -6.44 -0.79 -20.25
C GLY A 272 -5.16 -0.16 -20.81
N LEU A 273 -4.01 -0.74 -20.48
CA LEU A 273 -2.67 -0.40 -20.98
C LEU A 273 -2.47 1.08 -21.35
N LEU A 274 -2.48 1.98 -20.35
CA LEU A 274 -1.94 3.33 -20.55
C LEU A 274 -0.42 3.29 -20.41
N PHE A 275 0.26 3.17 -21.56
CA PHE A 275 1.66 3.57 -21.64
C PHE A 275 1.73 5.10 -21.69
N SER A 276 2.09 5.74 -20.59
CA SER A 276 2.59 7.11 -20.63
C SER A 276 4.09 7.06 -20.91
N GLN A 277 4.47 7.09 -22.19
CA GLN A 277 5.81 7.55 -22.55
C GLN A 277 5.80 9.08 -22.39
N MET A 278 6.24 9.57 -21.23
CA MET A 278 6.65 10.97 -21.13
C MET A 278 8.04 11.09 -21.77
N GLY A 279 8.05 11.43 -23.06
CA GLY A 279 9.20 12.07 -23.70
C GLY A 279 9.32 13.54 -23.32
#